data_AF-A0A7R9PSK6-F1
#
_entry.id   AF-A0A7R9PSK6-F1
#
_cell.length_a   1.000
_cell.length_b   1.000
_cell.length_c   1.000
_cell.angle_alpha   90.00
_cell.angle_beta   90.00
_cell.angle_gamma   90.00
#
_symmetry.space_group_name_H-M   'P 1'
#
loop_
_entity.id
_entity.type
_entity.pdbx_description
1 polymer ?
#
loop_
_entity_poly.entity_id
_entity_poly.type
_entity_poly.pdbx_seq_one_letter_code
_entity_poly.pdbx_strand_id
1 'polypeptide(L)'
;MERQRRSFHLRLSQRAVSRSEVAQYEMFHVLGHLRVPKRTKQDSGSSSSTSRNGAVLVAVVKLFKETRVAELSLLEATRDEYITRHLIDGRFIYCDHR
;
A
#
# COMPACT_ATOMS: atom_id res chain seq x y z
N MET A 1 13.61 -15.92 -12.42
CA MET A 1 12.84 -14.66 -12.43
C MET A 1 13.55 -13.66 -11.54
N GLU A 2 13.66 -12.42 -11.99
CA GLU A 2 14.16 -11.33 -11.13
C GLU A 2 13.07 -10.95 -10.13
N ARG A 3 13.45 -10.70 -8.86
CA ARG A 3 12.53 -10.27 -7.80
C ARG A 3 12.88 -8.84 -7.41
N GLN A 4 11.94 -7.93 -7.61
CA GLN A 4 12.13 -6.52 -7.31
C GLN A 4 11.19 -6.13 -6.16
N ARG A 5 11.73 -5.63 -5.04
CA ARG A 5 10.91 -5.16 -3.89
C ARG A 5 10.03 -3.99 -4.33
N ARG A 6 8.78 -3.99 -3.87
CA ARG A 6 7.78 -2.94 -4.09
C ARG A 6 7.09 -2.60 -2.77
N SER A 7 6.98 -1.31 -2.50
CA SER A 7 6.27 -0.75 -1.34
C SER A 7 5.59 0.52 -1.79
N PHE A 8 4.26 0.55 -1.75
CA PHE A 8 3.49 1.70 -2.22
C PHE A 8 2.10 1.75 -1.59
N HIS A 9 1.48 2.92 -1.64
CA HIS A 9 0.10 3.12 -1.21
C HIS A 9 -0.81 3.24 -2.42
N LEU A 10 -2.03 2.73 -2.31
CA LEU A 10 -3.07 2.88 -3.33
C LEU A 10 -4.45 2.93 -2.68
N ARG A 11 -5.44 3.45 -3.40
CA ARG A 11 -6.84 3.41 -2.98
C ARG A 11 -7.56 2.25 -3.65
N LEU A 12 -8.22 1.40 -2.87
CA LEU A 12 -9.13 0.36 -3.39
C LEU A 12 -10.57 0.75 -3.09
N SER A 13 -11.46 0.50 -4.06
CA SER A 13 -12.90 0.66 -3.86
C SER A 13 -13.45 -0.50 -3.04
N GLN A 14 -14.28 -0.19 -2.04
CA GLN A 14 -15.12 -1.20 -1.39
C GLN A 14 -16.17 -1.70 -2.38
N ARG A 15 -16.44 -3.01 -2.35
CA ARG A 15 -17.48 -3.61 -3.20
C ARG A 15 -18.84 -3.11 -2.73
N ALA A 16 -19.53 -2.36 -3.58
CA ALA A 16 -20.90 -1.93 -3.33
C ALA A 16 -21.85 -3.15 -3.25
N VAL A 17 -22.72 -3.14 -2.26
CA VAL A 17 -23.77 -4.15 -2.07
C VAL A 17 -25.06 -3.74 -2.79
N SER A 18 -25.28 -2.43 -2.96
CA SER A 18 -26.43 -1.89 -3.68
C SER A 18 -26.02 -0.92 -4.81
N ARG A 19 -26.89 -0.77 -5.83
CA ARG A 19 -26.62 0.13 -6.97
C ARG A 19 -26.67 1.62 -6.60
N SER A 20 -27.31 1.98 -5.49
CA SER A 20 -27.41 3.35 -4.98
C SER A 20 -26.27 3.72 -4.02
N GLU A 21 -25.39 2.78 -3.69
CA GLU A 21 -24.27 3.01 -2.77
C GLU A 21 -23.17 3.83 -3.45
N VAL A 22 -22.72 4.88 -2.77
CA VAL A 22 -21.60 5.72 -3.24
C VAL A 22 -20.31 4.94 -3.12
N ALA A 23 -19.45 4.98 -4.14
CA ALA A 23 -18.16 4.31 -4.11
C ALA A 23 -17.28 4.84 -2.97
N GLN A 24 -17.00 3.97 -1.99
CA GLN A 24 -16.08 4.25 -0.89
C GLN A 24 -14.69 3.74 -1.23
N TYR A 25 -13.67 4.55 -0.96
CA TYR A 25 -12.27 4.21 -1.21
C TYR A 25 -11.48 4.26 0.08
N GLU A 26 -10.76 3.19 0.37
CA GLU A 26 -9.84 3.13 1.51
C GLU A 26 -8.40 3.05 1.02
N MET A 27 -7.48 3.62 1.81
CA MET A 27 -6.04 3.58 1.54
C MET A 27 -5.46 2.23 1.97
N PHE A 28 -4.65 1.61 1.12
CA PHE A 28 -3.95 0.36 1.43
C PHE A 28 -2.45 0.52 1.22
N HIS A 29 -1.67 -0.09 2.11
CA HIS A 29 -0.24 -0.28 1.92
C HIS A 29 0.02 -1.65 1.31
N VAL A 30 0.68 -1.66 0.15
CA VAL A 30 1.09 -2.86 -0.57
C VAL A 30 2.59 -3.07 -0.37
N LEU A 31 2.96 -4.21 0.21
CA LEU A 31 4.35 -4.59 0.43
C LEU A 31 4.63 -5.98 -0.14
N GLY A 32 5.58 -6.07 -1.06
CA GLY A 32 5.90 -7.34 -1.71
C GLY A 32 7.01 -7.28 -2.73
N HIS A 33 6.98 -8.20 -3.69
CA HIS A 33 7.98 -8.32 -4.74
C HIS A 33 7.33 -8.58 -6.10
N LEU A 34 7.74 -7.79 -7.09
CA LEU A 34 7.42 -8.03 -8.49
C LEU A 34 8.36 -9.09 -9.05
N ARG A 35 7.81 -10.16 -9.61
CA ARG A 35 8.54 -11.23 -10.28
C ARG A 35 8.51 -10.96 -11.78
N VAL A 36 9.66 -10.62 -12.36
CA VAL A 36 9.78 -10.33 -13.79
C VAL A 36 10.51 -11.49 -14.48
N PRO A 37 9.96 -12.05 -15.57
CA PRO A 37 10.68 -13.01 -16.41
C PRO A 37 11.96 -12.37 -16.98
N LYS A 38 13.08 -13.09 -16.96
CA LYS A 38 14.30 -12.61 -17.61
C LYS A 38 14.09 -12.71 -19.12
N ARG A 39 14.27 -11.60 -19.86
CA ARG A 39 14.25 -11.64 -21.33
C ARG A 39 15.48 -12.40 -21.80
N THR A 40 15.29 -13.58 -22.40
CA THR A 40 16.36 -14.32 -23.09
C THR A 40 16.56 -13.72 -24.47
N LYS A 41 17.82 -13.48 -24.87
CA LYS A 41 18.20 -12.83 -26.14
C LYS A 41 17.81 -13.61 -27.43
N GLN A 42 17.00 -14.66 -27.34
CA GLN A 42 16.64 -15.53 -28.48
C GLN A 42 15.34 -15.17 -29.22
N ASP A 43 14.59 -14.16 -28.78
CA ASP A 43 13.34 -13.73 -29.46
C ASP A 43 13.58 -12.78 -30.65
N SER A 44 14.74 -12.86 -31.32
CA SER A 44 15.07 -11.98 -32.46
C SER A 44 14.61 -12.52 -33.82
N GLY A 45 13.64 -13.44 -33.86
CA GLY A 45 13.25 -14.06 -35.12
C GLY A 45 11.98 -14.88 -35.04
N SER A 46 10.83 -14.23 -34.85
CA SER A 46 9.57 -14.59 -35.52
C SER A 46 8.42 -13.76 -34.97
N SER A 47 7.60 -13.30 -35.91
CA SER A 47 6.35 -12.58 -35.76
C SER A 47 5.34 -13.31 -34.87
N SER A 48 5.29 -13.00 -33.57
CA SER A 48 4.08 -13.19 -32.76
C SER A 48 3.87 -12.00 -31.83
N SER A 49 2.92 -11.16 -32.22
CA SER A 49 2.51 -9.89 -31.62
C SER A 49 1.72 -10.05 -30.32
N THR A 50 2.17 -10.93 -29.42
CA THR A 50 1.55 -11.06 -28.09
C THR A 50 2.64 -10.91 -27.04
N SER A 51 2.92 -9.66 -26.68
CA SER A 51 3.73 -9.29 -25.52
C SER A 51 3.18 -9.99 -24.27
N ARG A 52 3.68 -11.18 -23.96
CA ARG A 52 3.33 -11.95 -22.77
C ARG A 52 3.87 -11.23 -21.54
N ASN A 53 3.04 -10.35 -20.98
CA ASN A 53 3.21 -9.73 -19.68
C ASN A 53 3.18 -10.80 -18.57
N GLY A 54 4.30 -11.50 -18.37
CA GLY A 54 4.47 -12.51 -17.32
C GLY A 54 4.91 -11.94 -15.97
N ALA A 55 4.82 -10.62 -15.78
CA ALA A 55 5.18 -9.99 -14.52
C ALA A 55 4.09 -10.23 -13.46
N VAL A 56 4.46 -10.81 -12.32
CA VAL A 56 3.51 -11.13 -11.24
C VAL A 56 3.93 -10.42 -9.96
N LEU A 57 3.04 -9.61 -9.39
CA LEU A 57 3.24 -9.01 -8.07
C LEU A 57 2.73 -9.97 -7.01
N VAL A 58 3.61 -10.40 -6.11
CA VAL A 58 3.25 -11.14 -4.90
C VAL A 58 3.45 -10.22 -3.71
N ALA A 59 2.37 -9.83 -3.05
CA ALA A 59 2.39 -8.83 -1.99
C ALA A 59 1.36 -9.12 -0.89
N VAL A 60 1.67 -8.65 0.32
CA VAL A 60 0.70 -8.50 1.40
C VAL A 60 0.11 -7.10 1.27
N VAL A 61 -1.21 -7.02 1.36
CA VAL A 61 -1.95 -5.76 1.33
C VAL A 61 -2.54 -5.53 2.70
N LYS A 62 -2.20 -4.41 3.34
CA LYS A 62 -2.72 -4.01 4.65
C LYS A 62 -3.54 -2.74 4.49
N LEU A 63 -4.71 -2.72 5.12
CA LEU A 63 -5.51 -1.51 5.24
C LEU A 63 -4.71 -0.46 6.01
N PHE A 64 -4.53 0.71 5.41
CA PHE A 64 -3.88 1.85 6.04
C PHE A 64 -4.95 2.70 6.72
N LYS A 65 -5.19 2.42 7.99
CA LYS A 65 -6.06 3.26 8.84
C LYS A 65 -5.20 4.37 9.44
N GLU A 66 -5.50 5.60 9.08
CA GLU A 66 -4.97 6.76 9.79
C GLU A 66 -5.68 6.84 11.15
N THR A 67 -5.00 6.42 12.21
CA THR A 67 -5.55 6.45 13.57
C THR A 67 -5.72 7.88 14.01
N ARG A 68 -6.96 8.30 14.33
CA ARG A 68 -7.19 9.63 14.89
C ARG A 68 -6.64 9.67 16.31
N VAL A 69 -5.72 10.60 16.56
CA VAL A 69 -5.01 10.77 17.85
C VAL A 69 -5.95 11.02 19.04
N ALA A 70 -7.21 11.37 18.81
CA ALA A 70 -8.16 11.74 19.86
C ALA A 70 -8.67 10.56 20.72
N GLU A 71 -8.43 9.32 20.32
CA GLU A 71 -9.02 8.12 20.96
C GLU A 71 -7.96 7.18 21.56
N LEU A 72 -6.93 7.73 22.19
CA LEU A 72 -5.93 6.90 22.88
C LEU A 72 -6.55 6.26 24.12
N SER A 73 -6.68 4.94 24.08
CA SER A 73 -7.07 4.16 25.25
C SER A 73 -5.95 4.14 26.30
N LEU A 74 -6.32 4.01 27.58
CA LEU A 74 -5.35 3.82 28.69
C LEU A 74 -4.43 2.63 28.46
N LEU A 75 -4.87 1.60 27.72
CA LEU A 75 -4.06 0.43 27.39
C LEU A 75 -2.97 0.77 26.35
N GLU A 76 -3.28 1.62 25.38
CA GLU A 76 -2.31 2.10 24.39
C GLU A 76 -1.23 2.97 25.02
N ALA A 77 -1.48 3.59 26.19
CA ALA A 77 -0.50 4.36 26.97
C ALA A 77 0.72 3.55 27.43
N THR A 78 0.63 2.22 27.43
CA THR A 78 1.70 1.33 27.92
C THR A 78 2.65 0.82 26.83
N ARG A 79 2.43 1.19 25.55
CA ARG A 79 3.29 0.77 24.43
C ARG A 79 4.52 1.66 24.29
N ASP A 80 5.62 1.08 23.81
CA ASP A 80 6.88 1.77 23.46
C ASP A 80 6.75 2.52 22.13
N GLU A 81 5.75 3.40 22.05
CA GLU A 81 5.39 4.20 20.89
C GLU A 81 4.95 5.59 21.37
N TYR A 82 5.38 6.64 20.68
CA TYR A 82 4.94 8.03 20.91
C TYR A 82 4.23 8.57 19.68
N ILE A 83 3.41 9.60 19.87
CA ILE A 83 2.61 10.21 18.80
C ILE A 83 2.94 11.68 18.69
N THR A 84 3.09 12.15 17.47
CA THR A 84 3.28 13.56 17.14
C THR A 84 2.15 14.03 16.24
N ARG A 85 1.74 15.30 16.39
CA ARG A 85 0.84 15.94 15.43
C ARG A 85 1.56 17.08 14.74
N HIS A 86 1.27 17.20 13.46
CA HIS A 86 1.93 18.13 12.58
C HIS A 86 0.88 18.94 11.81
N LEU A 87 1.20 20.18 11.50
CA LEU A 87 0.53 20.89 10.42
C LEU A 87 0.81 20.18 9.10
N ILE A 88 0.03 20.49 8.05
CA ILE A 88 0.20 19.91 6.71
C ILE A 88 1.58 20.18 6.11
N ASP A 89 2.30 21.19 6.62
CA ASP A 89 3.67 21.54 6.23
C ASP A 89 4.75 20.77 7.02
N GLY A 90 4.35 19.85 7.90
CA GLY A 90 5.24 19.04 8.72
C GLY A 90 5.71 19.69 10.01
N ARG A 91 5.33 20.93 10.33
CA ARG A 91 5.68 21.56 11.62
C ARG A 91 4.96 20.87 12.79
N PHE A 92 5.70 20.55 13.84
CA PHE A 92 5.15 19.98 15.08
C PHE A 92 4.21 20.96 15.78
N ILE A 93 3.05 20.47 16.20
CA ILE A 93 2.08 21.20 17.04
C ILE A 93 1.77 20.46 18.35
N TYR A 94 2.18 19.19 18.45
CA TYR A 94 1.99 18.37 19.63
C TYR A 94 2.95 17.17 19.57
N CYS A 95 3.44 16.77 20.73
CA CYS A 95 4.12 15.51 20.97
C CYS A 95 3.53 14.93 22.25
N ASP A 96 3.28 13.62 22.26
CA ASP A 96 2.95 12.93 23.50
C ASP A 96 4.13 12.99 24.49
N HIS A 97 3.83 12.86 25.77
CA HIS A 97 4.73 13.05 26.91
C HIS A 97 5.41 11.76 27.40
N ARG A 98 5.16 10.65 26.72
CA ARG A 98 5.70 9.32 27.05
C ARG A 98 7.22 9.28 26.94
#